data_AF-A0AA39G8B6-F1
#
_entry.id   AF-A0AA39G8B6-F1
#
_cell.length_a   1.000
_cell.length_b   1.000
_cell.length_c   1.000
_cell.angle_alpha   90.00
_cell.angle_beta   90.00
_cell.angle_gamma   90.00
#
_symmetry.space_group_name_H-M   'P 1'
#
loop_
_entity.id
_entity.type
_entity.pdbx_description
1 polymer ?
#
loop_
_entity_poly.entity_id
_entity_poly.type
_entity_poly.pdbx_seq_one_letter_code
_entity_poly.pdbx_strand_id
1 'polypeptide(L)'
;MDNILDNVDDDALNIGSKTWNRLMNGMSKTGYREGVEEGSQAILQADFDKGYVDGFKTAFILGKYKSFAIFELNDIEHPKEINDILERTQRGVCHICDLESSNENIRDNSEIIINNHRKHVSTTLNKLYLYFSPLLKDRGIDISNLKHE
;
A
#
# COMPACT_ATOMS: atom_id res chain seq x y z
N MET A 1 -75.18 6.75 5.10
CA MET A 1 -74.36 5.71 5.74
C MET A 1 -72.99 5.77 5.07
N ASP A 2 -72.41 6.97 5.00
CA ASP A 2 -71.37 7.32 4.03
C ASP A 2 -70.13 7.93 4.70
N ASN A 3 -70.19 8.21 6.01
CA ASN A 3 -69.11 8.86 6.77
C ASN A 3 -68.00 7.90 7.25
N ILE A 4 -68.19 6.59 7.08
CA ILE A 4 -67.24 5.55 7.55
C ILE A 4 -66.29 5.13 6.41
N LEU A 5 -66.71 5.24 5.14
CA LEU A 5 -65.89 4.86 3.99
C LEU A 5 -64.80 5.90 3.68
N ASP A 6 -65.09 7.19 3.79
CA ASP A 6 -64.10 8.26 3.55
C ASP A 6 -62.95 8.26 4.59
N ASN A 7 -63.23 7.93 5.85
CA ASN A 7 -62.18 7.89 6.89
C ASN A 7 -61.21 6.71 6.76
N VAL A 8 -61.65 5.58 6.18
CA VAL A 8 -60.81 4.38 6.04
C VAL A 8 -59.77 4.54 4.93
N ASP A 9 -60.13 5.23 3.84
CA ASP A 9 -59.21 5.53 2.74
C ASP A 9 -58.13 6.55 3.17
N ASP A 10 -58.53 7.57 3.94
CA ASP A 10 -57.59 8.55 4.51
C ASP A 10 -56.59 7.92 5.51
N ASP A 11 -57.04 6.99 6.36
CA ASP A 11 -56.15 6.28 7.29
C ASP A 11 -55.18 5.34 6.56
N ALA A 12 -55.65 4.64 5.51
CA ALA A 12 -54.81 3.79 4.67
C ALA A 12 -53.74 4.60 3.93
N LEU A 13 -54.12 5.75 3.36
CA LEU A 13 -53.20 6.68 2.70
C LEU A 13 -52.18 7.27 3.69
N ASN A 14 -52.59 7.60 4.91
CA ASN A 14 -51.71 8.10 5.97
C ASN A 14 -50.68 7.05 6.41
N ILE A 15 -51.11 5.80 6.60
CA ILE A 15 -50.21 4.67 6.92
C ILE A 15 -49.23 4.41 5.76
N GLY A 16 -49.72 4.45 4.52
CA GLY A 16 -48.91 4.31 3.31
C GLY A 16 -47.83 5.40 3.23
N SER A 17 -48.22 6.66 3.41
CA SER A 17 -47.30 7.82 3.41
C SER A 17 -46.23 7.73 4.50
N LYS A 18 -46.61 7.37 5.74
CA LYS A 18 -45.65 7.18 6.84
C LYS A 18 -44.67 6.04 6.56
N THR A 19 -45.17 4.93 6.01
CA THR A 19 -44.34 3.77 5.65
C THR A 19 -43.35 4.12 4.54
N TRP A 20 -43.83 4.79 3.50
CA TRP A 20 -43.01 5.30 2.40
C TRP A 20 -41.93 6.26 2.90
N ASN A 21 -42.29 7.25 3.72
CA ASN A 21 -41.35 8.22 4.28
C ASN A 21 -40.29 7.53 5.15
N ARG A 22 -40.67 6.55 5.98
CA ARG A 22 -39.70 5.80 6.78
C ARG A 22 -38.74 5.00 5.90
N LEU A 23 -39.26 4.33 4.87
CA LEU A 23 -38.46 3.55 3.93
C LEU A 23 -37.48 4.45 3.16
N MET A 24 -37.97 5.55 2.58
CA MET A 24 -37.13 6.50 1.85
C MET A 24 -36.10 7.17 2.75
N ASN A 25 -36.44 7.54 3.99
CA ASN A 25 -35.48 8.07 4.95
C ASN A 25 -34.39 7.06 5.32
N GLY A 26 -34.74 5.78 5.44
CA GLY A 26 -33.78 4.70 5.63
C GLY A 26 -32.84 4.57 4.43
N MET A 27 -33.40 4.49 3.23
CA MET A 27 -32.63 4.38 1.98
C MET A 27 -31.69 5.56 1.77
N SER A 28 -32.15 6.80 2.00
CA SER A 28 -31.31 7.99 1.85
C SER A 28 -30.12 8.00 2.82
N LYS A 29 -30.33 7.60 4.08
CA LYS A 29 -29.24 7.52 5.07
C LYS A 29 -28.24 6.42 4.73
N THR A 30 -28.74 5.26 4.33
CA THR A 30 -27.90 4.13 3.93
C THR A 30 -27.08 4.49 2.70
N GLY A 31 -27.71 5.01 1.64
CA GLY A 31 -27.02 5.40 0.41
C GLY A 31 -25.97 6.49 0.63
N TYR A 32 -26.24 7.48 1.50
CA TYR A 32 -25.23 8.47 1.87
C TYR A 32 -24.02 7.83 2.59
N ARG A 33 -24.27 6.96 3.57
CA ARG A 33 -23.20 6.30 4.32
C ARG A 33 -22.35 5.40 3.41
N GLU A 34 -23.00 4.60 2.58
CA GLU A 34 -22.35 3.71 1.61
C GLU A 34 -21.53 4.51 0.60
N GLY A 35 -22.08 5.62 0.06
CA GLY A 35 -21.33 6.47 -0.86
C GLY A 35 -20.10 7.13 -0.23
N VAL A 36 -20.18 7.55 1.03
CA VAL A 36 -19.01 8.09 1.76
C VAL A 36 -17.95 7.00 1.99
N GLU A 37 -18.38 5.80 2.37
CA GLU A 37 -17.50 4.67 2.60
C GLU A 37 -16.82 4.21 1.30
N GLU A 38 -17.59 4.04 0.23
CA GLU A 38 -17.08 3.66 -1.09
C GLU A 38 -16.10 4.69 -1.64
N GLY A 39 -16.40 5.99 -1.49
CA GLY A 39 -15.49 7.06 -1.87
C GLY A 39 -14.16 7.00 -1.11
N SER A 40 -14.20 6.76 0.20
CA SER A 40 -13.00 6.59 1.03
C SER A 40 -12.19 5.36 0.61
N GLN A 41 -12.85 4.23 0.36
CA GLN A 41 -12.19 2.99 -0.05
C GLN A 41 -11.57 3.11 -1.44
N ALA A 42 -12.22 3.81 -2.37
CA ALA A 42 -11.69 4.02 -3.71
C ALA A 42 -10.36 4.79 -3.70
N ILE A 43 -10.27 5.85 -2.88
CA ILE A 43 -9.02 6.62 -2.72
C ILE A 43 -7.95 5.75 -2.05
N LEU A 44 -8.30 5.05 -0.97
CA LEU A 44 -7.36 4.18 -0.25
C LEU A 44 -6.80 3.08 -1.16
N GLN A 45 -7.65 2.44 -1.98
CA GLN A 45 -7.22 1.42 -2.91
C GLN A 45 -6.30 1.99 -3.99
N ALA A 46 -6.63 3.16 -4.54
CA ALA A 46 -5.80 3.81 -5.57
C ALA A 46 -4.39 4.14 -5.06
N ASP A 47 -4.26 4.56 -3.80
CA ASP A 47 -2.96 4.85 -3.20
C ASP A 47 -2.23 3.58 -2.73
N PHE A 48 -2.98 2.58 -2.25
CA PHE A 48 -2.42 1.26 -1.97
C PHE A 48 -1.82 0.62 -3.22
N ASP A 49 -2.52 0.66 -4.36
CA ASP A 49 -2.05 0.08 -5.62
C ASP A 49 -0.74 0.70 -6.09
N LYS A 50 -0.60 2.03 -5.95
CA LYS A 50 0.67 2.73 -6.24
C LYS A 50 1.79 2.23 -5.34
N GLY A 51 1.53 2.17 -4.02
CA GLY A 51 2.50 1.67 -3.04
C GLY A 51 2.88 0.21 -3.28
N TYR A 52 1.92 -0.63 -3.67
CA TYR A 52 2.14 -2.03 -3.98
C TYR A 52 3.04 -2.21 -5.21
N VAL A 53 2.79 -1.47 -6.28
CA VAL A 53 3.61 -1.52 -7.50
C VAL A 53 5.07 -1.13 -7.19
N ASP A 54 5.28 -0.05 -6.45
CA ASP A 54 6.62 0.43 -6.09
C ASP A 54 7.33 -0.54 -5.12
N GLY A 55 6.62 -1.03 -4.11
CA GLY A 55 7.13 -2.01 -3.16
C GLY A 55 7.49 -3.34 -3.83
N PHE A 56 6.64 -3.83 -4.75
CA PHE A 56 6.89 -5.06 -5.48
C PHE A 56 8.13 -4.97 -6.36
N LYS A 57 8.28 -3.88 -7.13
CA LYS A 57 9.48 -3.64 -7.97
C LYS A 57 10.76 -3.68 -7.12
N THR A 58 10.73 -2.99 -5.98
CA THR A 58 11.87 -2.91 -5.06
C THR A 58 12.19 -4.29 -4.48
N ALA A 59 11.20 -4.99 -3.93
CA ALA A 59 11.37 -6.33 -3.37
C ALA A 59 11.90 -7.33 -4.41
N PHE A 60 11.44 -7.24 -5.66
CA PHE A 60 11.92 -8.08 -6.75
C PHE A 60 13.41 -7.85 -7.06
N ILE A 61 13.86 -6.59 -7.10
CA ILE A 61 15.28 -6.25 -7.29
C ILE A 61 16.12 -6.78 -6.12
N LEU A 62 15.67 -6.60 -4.88
CA LEU A 62 16.35 -7.15 -3.70
C LEU A 62 16.43 -8.68 -3.76
N GLY A 63 15.39 -9.34 -4.24
CA GLY A 63 15.36 -10.79 -4.46
C GLY A 63 16.46 -11.26 -5.42
N LYS A 64 16.75 -10.49 -6.48
CA LYS A 64 17.88 -10.78 -7.39
C LYS A 64 19.24 -10.65 -6.69
N TYR A 65 19.46 -9.58 -5.93
CA TYR A 65 20.69 -9.44 -5.14
C TYR A 65 20.86 -10.58 -4.14
N LYS A 66 19.77 -10.98 -3.49
CA LYS A 66 19.76 -12.14 -2.58
C LYS A 66 20.11 -13.43 -3.32
N SER A 67 19.58 -13.66 -4.52
CA SER A 67 19.97 -14.84 -5.30
C SER A 67 21.45 -14.81 -5.69
N PHE A 68 21.98 -13.64 -6.06
CA PHE A 68 23.41 -13.52 -6.38
C PHE A 68 24.29 -13.84 -5.18
N ALA A 69 23.95 -13.34 -3.99
CA ALA A 69 24.65 -13.66 -2.74
C ALA A 69 24.64 -15.17 -2.45
N ILE A 70 23.49 -15.84 -2.63
CA ILE A 70 23.33 -17.25 -2.28
C ILE A 70 23.95 -18.21 -3.30
N PHE A 71 23.92 -17.87 -4.60
CA PHE A 71 24.28 -18.79 -5.66
C PHE A 71 25.59 -18.44 -6.38
N GLU A 72 25.81 -17.16 -6.69
CA GLU A 72 26.97 -16.73 -7.50
C GLU A 72 28.17 -16.34 -6.64
N LEU A 73 27.91 -15.87 -5.41
CA LEU A 73 28.92 -15.39 -4.47
C LEU A 73 28.87 -16.17 -3.14
N ASN A 74 28.49 -17.44 -3.20
CA ASN A 74 28.32 -18.31 -2.03
C ASN A 74 29.61 -18.59 -1.26
N ASP A 75 30.75 -18.32 -1.90
CA ASP A 75 32.10 -18.45 -1.36
C ASP A 75 32.61 -17.17 -0.69
N ILE A 76 31.83 -16.08 -0.74
CA ILE A 76 32.20 -14.77 -0.18
C ILE A 76 31.35 -14.49 1.06
N GLU A 77 32.00 -14.17 2.17
CA GLU A 77 31.31 -13.64 3.35
C GLU A 77 30.95 -12.16 3.11
N HIS A 78 29.66 -11.86 3.08
CA HIS A 78 29.18 -10.50 2.89
C HIS A 78 29.19 -9.70 4.19
N PRO A 79 29.45 -8.37 4.13
CA PRO A 79 29.34 -7.50 5.29
C PRO A 79 27.96 -7.60 5.94
N LYS A 80 27.92 -7.50 7.28
CA LYS A 80 26.67 -7.60 8.05
C LYS A 80 25.56 -6.69 7.51
N GLU A 81 25.90 -5.46 7.17
CA GLU A 81 24.93 -4.50 6.62
C GLU A 81 24.27 -4.97 5.31
N ILE A 82 25.02 -5.66 4.44
CA ILE A 82 24.47 -6.24 3.21
C ILE A 82 23.54 -7.40 3.55
N ASN A 83 23.94 -8.28 4.47
CA ASN A 83 23.10 -9.38 4.92
C ASN A 83 21.81 -8.89 5.56
N ASP A 84 21.87 -7.87 6.43
CA ASP A 84 20.69 -7.28 7.08
C ASP A 84 19.67 -6.78 6.04
N ILE A 85 20.14 -6.18 4.94
CA ILE A 85 19.28 -5.76 3.81
C ILE A 85 18.67 -6.98 3.10
N LEU A 86 19.45 -8.02 2.83
CA LEU A 86 19.03 -9.22 2.09
C LEU A 86 18.20 -10.22 2.93
N GLU A 87 18.18 -10.10 4.24
CA GLU A 87 17.29 -10.86 5.11
C GLU A 87 15.84 -10.35 5.05
N ARG A 88 15.66 -9.05 4.76
CA ARG A 88 14.36 -8.37 4.79
C ARG A 88 13.82 -7.98 3.42
N THR A 89 14.24 -8.67 2.35
CA THR A 89 13.83 -8.37 0.96
C THR A 89 12.33 -8.24 0.73
N GLN A 90 11.52 -9.02 1.45
CA GLN A 90 10.05 -9.01 1.40
C GLN A 90 9.42 -7.70 1.86
N ARG A 91 10.15 -6.86 2.58
CA ARG A 91 9.70 -5.53 3.01
C ARG A 91 10.10 -4.41 2.05
N GLY A 92 10.81 -4.72 0.96
CA GLY A 92 11.16 -3.74 -0.08
C GLY A 92 11.93 -2.52 0.44
N VAL A 93 12.79 -2.69 1.46
CA VAL A 93 13.50 -1.58 2.14
C VAL A 93 12.53 -0.48 2.65
N CYS A 94 11.42 -0.89 3.28
CA CYS A 94 10.43 0.05 3.80
C CYS A 94 11.01 0.96 4.90
N HIS A 95 11.26 2.22 4.54
CA HIS A 95 11.71 3.25 5.48
C HIS A 95 10.78 3.43 6.70
N ILE A 96 9.46 3.32 6.51
CA ILE A 96 8.49 3.42 7.61
C ILE A 96 8.71 2.30 8.62
N CYS A 97 8.95 1.07 8.16
CA CYS A 97 9.23 -0.06 9.06
C CYS A 97 10.52 0.15 9.87
N ASP A 98 11.53 0.81 9.30
CA ASP A 98 12.77 1.12 10.02
C ASP A 98 12.55 2.19 11.10
N LEU A 99 11.77 3.23 10.78
CA LEU A 99 11.38 4.29 11.72
C LEU A 99 10.53 3.75 12.88
N GLU A 100 9.55 2.89 12.57
CA GLU A 100 8.72 2.21 13.58
C GLU A 100 9.57 1.34 14.51
N SER A 101 10.54 0.59 13.96
CA SER A 101 11.46 -0.21 14.77
C SER A 101 12.37 0.64 15.67
N SER A 102 12.58 1.90 15.29
CA SER A 102 13.40 2.87 16.03
C SER A 102 12.58 3.71 17.04
N ASN A 103 11.26 3.44 17.18
CA ASN A 103 10.33 4.24 17.98
C ASN A 103 10.29 5.73 17.60
N GLU A 104 10.61 6.06 16.34
CA GLU A 104 10.51 7.43 15.86
C GLU A 104 9.04 7.74 15.51
N ASN A 105 8.49 8.79 16.12
CA ASN A 105 7.12 9.23 15.81
C ASN A 105 7.12 9.97 14.48
N ILE A 106 6.57 9.33 13.45
CA ILE A 106 6.34 9.97 12.16
C ILE A 106 5.18 10.97 12.31
N ARG A 107 5.49 12.26 12.45
CA ARG A 107 4.50 13.35 12.44
C ARG A 107 4.52 14.16 11.14
N ASP A 108 5.25 13.67 10.16
CA ASP A 108 5.45 14.36 8.89
C ASP A 108 4.23 14.23 7.98
N ASN A 109 4.12 15.17 7.03
CA ASN A 109 3.12 15.07 5.98
C ASN A 109 3.42 13.88 5.04
N SER A 110 2.38 13.27 4.50
CA SER A 110 2.41 12.19 3.49
C SER A 110 3.46 12.39 2.39
N GLU A 111 3.56 13.59 1.82
CA GLU A 111 4.53 13.90 0.76
C GLU A 111 5.99 13.79 1.22
N ILE A 112 6.28 14.25 2.45
CA ILE A 112 7.62 14.16 3.04
C ILE A 112 7.98 12.69 3.29
N ILE A 113 7.03 11.91 3.83
CA ILE A 113 7.21 10.48 4.10
C ILE A 113 7.52 9.73 2.79
N ILE A 114 6.76 9.99 1.73
CA ILE A 114 6.95 9.35 0.43
C ILE A 114 8.33 9.71 -0.15
N ASN A 115 8.73 10.98 -0.08
CA ASN A 115 10.03 11.41 -0.59
C ASN A 115 11.19 10.81 0.20
N ASN A 116 11.09 10.75 1.53
CA ASN A 116 12.07 10.10 2.38
C ASN A 116 12.17 8.60 2.08
N HIS A 117 11.03 7.93 1.91
CA HIS A 117 10.98 6.52 1.53
C HIS A 117 11.69 6.28 0.18
N ARG A 118 11.35 7.06 -0.86
CA ARG A 118 11.99 6.94 -2.19
C ARG A 118 13.50 7.15 -2.12
N LYS A 119 13.95 8.17 -1.37
CA LYS A 119 15.37 8.46 -1.16
C LYS A 119 16.07 7.30 -0.45
N HIS A 120 15.44 6.74 0.58
CA HIS A 120 15.97 5.60 1.32
C HIS A 120 16.10 4.36 0.43
N VAL A 121 15.06 4.03 -0.36
CA VAL A 121 15.10 2.92 -1.33
C VAL A 121 16.21 3.12 -2.36
N SER A 122 16.28 4.27 -3.02
CA SER A 122 17.31 4.55 -4.03
C SER A 122 18.73 4.48 -3.45
N THR A 123 18.94 5.02 -2.25
CA THR A 123 20.24 4.96 -1.56
C THR A 123 20.64 3.52 -1.27
N THR A 124 19.73 2.70 -0.75
CA THR A 124 19.99 1.29 -0.43
C THR A 124 20.25 0.45 -1.69
N LEU A 125 19.45 0.64 -2.75
CA LEU A 125 19.67 -0.09 -4.01
C LEU A 125 20.98 0.31 -4.70
N ASN A 126 21.34 1.60 -4.66
CA ASN A 126 22.64 2.06 -5.16
C ASN A 126 23.81 1.46 -4.36
N LYS A 127 23.66 1.34 -3.04
CA LYS A 127 24.65 0.67 -2.20
C LYS A 127 24.85 -0.80 -2.60
N LEU A 128 23.75 -1.54 -2.81
CA LEU A 128 23.83 -2.92 -3.30
C LEU A 128 24.48 -2.99 -4.68
N TYR A 129 24.08 -2.11 -5.60
CA TYR A 129 24.66 -2.07 -6.94
C TYR A 129 26.19 -1.87 -6.89
N LEU A 130 26.66 -0.86 -6.15
CA LEU A 130 28.09 -0.58 -6.03
C LEU A 130 28.87 -1.75 -5.40
N TYR A 131 28.26 -2.46 -4.47
CA TYR A 131 28.88 -3.62 -3.82
C TYR A 131 28.94 -4.85 -4.75
N PHE A 132 27.83 -5.21 -5.39
CA PHE A 132 27.73 -6.43 -6.22
C PHE A 132 28.32 -6.25 -7.62
N SER A 133 28.33 -5.04 -8.18
CA SER A 133 28.79 -4.77 -9.55
C SER A 133 30.20 -5.28 -9.85
N PRO A 134 31.25 -4.98 -9.04
CA PRO A 134 32.58 -5.52 -9.29
C PRO A 134 32.63 -7.05 -9.11
N LEU A 135 31.99 -7.57 -8.05
CA LEU A 135 32.03 -8.99 -7.71
C LEU A 135 31.39 -9.88 -8.79
N LEU A 136 30.29 -9.43 -9.37
CA LEU A 136 29.57 -10.15 -10.42
C LEU A 136 30.23 -9.98 -11.78
N LYS A 137 30.87 -8.84 -12.04
CA LYS A 137 31.65 -8.64 -13.26
C LYS A 137 32.82 -9.62 -13.35
N ASP A 138 33.47 -9.92 -12.23
CA ASP A 138 34.53 -10.93 -12.16
C ASP A 138 34.02 -12.35 -12.49
N ARG A 139 32.73 -12.61 -12.30
CA ARG A 139 32.02 -13.84 -12.68
C ARG A 139 31.43 -13.79 -14.09
N GLY A 140 31.61 -12.69 -14.82
CA GLY A 140 31.03 -12.49 -16.17
C GLY A 140 29.54 -12.17 -16.19
N ILE A 141 28.95 -11.77 -15.06
CA ILE A 141 27.53 -11.44 -14.92
C ILE A 141 27.34 -9.92 -14.99
N ASP A 142 26.53 -9.46 -15.94
CA ASP A 142 26.18 -8.04 -16.09
C ASP A 142 24.88 -7.72 -15.34
N ILE A 143 24.96 -6.74 -14.43
CA ILE A 143 23.83 -6.23 -13.65
C ILE A 143 23.49 -4.77 -13.98
N SER A 144 23.93 -4.26 -15.13
CA SER A 144 23.67 -2.87 -15.55
C SER A 144 22.17 -2.52 -15.56
N ASN A 145 21.31 -3.51 -15.81
CA ASN A 145 19.85 -3.38 -15.76
C ASN A 145 19.26 -3.22 -14.34
N LEU A 146 20.05 -3.43 -13.29
CA LEU A 146 19.67 -3.23 -11.88
C LEU A 146 20.17 -1.91 -11.31
N LYS A 147 20.83 -1.09 -12.13
CA LYS A 147 21.25 0.25 -11.73
C LYS A 147 20.01 1.09 -11.47
N HIS A 148 19.91 1.63 -10.26
CA HIS A 148 18.81 2.50 -9.88
C HIS A 148 19.23 3.96 -10.09
N GLU A 149 18.54 4.67 -10.98
CA GLU A 149 18.67 6.13 -11.12
C GLU A 149 17.93 6.86 -9.99
#